data_AF-A0A814UV74-F1
#
_entry.id   AF-A0A814UV74-F1
#
_cell.length_a   1.000
_cell.length_b   1.000
_cell.length_c   1.000
_cell.angle_alpha   90.00
_cell.angle_beta   90.00
_cell.angle_gamma   90.00
#
_symmetry.space_group_name_H-M   'P 1'
#
loop_
_entity.id
_entity.type
_entity.pdbx_description
1 polymer ?
#
loop_
_entity_poly.entity_id
_entity_poly.type
_entity_poly.pdbx_seq_one_letter_code
_entity_poly.pdbx_strand_id
1 'polypeptide(L)'
;MYLYVFILCCSIVFTDARHFNGGTIGWTPIDPYDNSTSVDIIITQSYSWTYPYVQCSTNVPISTSTFSGANTNLICMADCSTDGGYSTKPIDILTDCTSTSSSLKMMTTERSKNITLSADAHFYLSYRGNAWLSLNDPAQPGLDWSIVTYTDLRKRPDGFINTPPVAKVVSPQYTIVNKTIQIKIPVSDANAGDDVEDFINETSMTPMSSVPVQFLIYVQPQPACSIEPVIIPLDRCLEVQAGVTISFNLSAINLCDQSVATLIAIIVSSGISGVTYGNLTHSSTNSSIYYVMFTWTPQANQIGVQQLCTVAYTRYNFS
;
A
#
# COMPACT_ATOMS: atom_id res chain seq x y z
N MET A 1 55.90 -32.44 -14.63
CA MET A 1 54.52 -32.38 -15.17
C MET A 1 53.67 -31.70 -14.11
N TYR A 2 53.34 -30.41 -14.29
CA TYR A 2 52.56 -29.65 -13.32
C TYR A 2 51.08 -29.72 -13.73
N LEU A 3 50.26 -30.29 -12.85
CA LEU A 3 48.81 -30.39 -13.02
C LEU A 3 48.19 -29.08 -12.50
N TYR A 4 47.72 -28.22 -13.40
CA TYR A 4 46.95 -27.04 -13.01
C TYR A 4 45.49 -27.44 -12.76
N VAL A 5 45.09 -27.43 -11.50
CA VAL A 5 43.68 -27.60 -11.11
C VAL A 5 42.98 -26.24 -11.23
N PHE A 6 42.03 -26.15 -12.17
CA PHE A 6 41.17 -24.98 -12.33
C PHE A 6 39.98 -25.14 -11.37
N ILE A 7 39.97 -24.38 -10.27
CA ILE A 7 38.81 -24.34 -9.35
C ILE A 7 37.84 -23.29 -9.90
N LEU A 8 36.74 -23.76 -10.50
CA LEU A 8 35.64 -22.90 -10.93
C LEU A 8 34.74 -22.62 -9.72
N CYS A 9 35.00 -21.53 -8.99
CA CYS A 9 34.09 -21.04 -7.95
C CYS A 9 32.86 -20.40 -8.61
N CYS A 10 31.83 -21.20 -8.87
CA CYS A 10 30.49 -20.69 -9.18
C CYS A 10 29.85 -20.17 -7.88
N SER A 11 30.01 -18.88 -7.61
CA SER A 11 29.18 -18.18 -6.62
C SER A 11 27.78 -17.99 -7.19
N ILE A 12 26.86 -18.88 -6.83
CA ILE A 12 25.42 -18.70 -7.12
C ILE A 12 24.92 -17.60 -6.17
N VAL A 13 24.78 -16.37 -6.68
CA VAL A 13 24.12 -15.29 -5.95
C VAL A 13 22.61 -15.51 -6.10
N PHE A 14 21.97 -16.05 -5.06
CA PHE A 14 20.52 -16.05 -4.97
C PHE A 14 20.08 -14.62 -4.66
N THR A 15 19.60 -13.89 -5.67
CA THR A 15 18.92 -12.59 -5.45
C THR A 15 17.48 -12.88 -5.05
N ASP A 16 17.25 -13.05 -3.76
CA ASP A 16 15.91 -13.28 -3.23
C ASP A 16 15.19 -11.94 -3.13
N ALA A 17 14.65 -11.46 -4.26
CA ALA A 17 13.81 -10.27 -4.23
C ALA A 17 12.64 -10.57 -3.28
N ARG A 18 12.45 -9.81 -2.20
CA ARG A 18 11.37 -10.09 -1.23
C ARG A 18 9.95 -9.89 -1.79
N HIS A 19 9.84 -9.52 -3.09
CA HIS A 19 8.57 -9.22 -3.76
C HIS A 19 7.76 -8.13 -3.06
N PHE A 20 8.44 -7.34 -2.23
CA PHE A 20 7.91 -6.25 -1.45
C PHE A 20 7.95 -4.95 -2.26
N ASN A 21 6.78 -4.33 -2.44
CA ASN A 21 6.63 -3.12 -3.25
C ASN A 21 6.52 -1.85 -2.39
N GLY A 22 6.46 -1.96 -1.06
CA GLY A 22 6.33 -0.82 -0.17
C GLY A 22 5.16 -0.95 0.80
N GLY A 23 4.81 0.14 1.47
CA GLY A 23 3.76 0.16 2.47
C GLY A 23 3.85 1.33 3.43
N THR A 24 3.10 1.23 4.53
CA THR A 24 3.06 2.19 5.63
C THR A 24 3.03 1.45 6.97
N ILE A 25 3.52 2.11 8.01
CA ILE A 25 3.33 1.71 9.41
C ILE A 25 2.83 2.95 10.12
N GLY A 26 1.65 2.87 10.74
CA GLY A 26 1.08 3.93 11.53
C GLY A 26 0.79 3.46 12.95
N TRP A 27 0.56 4.40 13.84
CA TRP A 27 0.11 4.13 15.20
C TRP A 27 -1.00 5.11 15.58
N THR A 28 -1.80 4.81 16.58
CA THR A 28 -2.74 5.78 17.18
C THR A 28 -2.99 5.41 18.63
N PRO A 29 -3.08 6.38 19.56
CA PRO A 29 -3.59 6.07 20.89
C PRO A 29 -5.04 5.59 20.80
N ILE A 30 -5.41 4.61 21.62
CA ILE A 30 -6.81 4.17 21.76
C ILE A 30 -7.63 5.28 22.42
N ASP A 31 -7.06 5.92 23.44
CA ASP A 31 -7.62 7.09 24.11
C ASP A 31 -6.57 8.23 24.14
N PRO A 32 -6.68 9.26 23.28
CA PRO A 32 -5.78 10.41 23.29
C PRO A 32 -5.79 11.21 24.60
N TYR A 33 -6.81 11.03 25.45
CA TYR A 33 -6.99 11.74 26.70
C TYR A 33 -6.44 10.98 27.92
N ASP A 34 -5.85 9.80 27.71
CA ASP A 34 -5.32 8.99 28.80
C ASP A 34 -4.28 9.76 29.63
N ASN A 35 -4.39 9.64 30.95
CA ASN A 35 -3.51 10.25 31.96
C ASN A 35 -2.80 9.20 32.82
N SER A 36 -2.93 7.92 32.48
CA SER A 36 -2.24 6.83 33.15
C SER A 36 -0.74 6.85 32.86
N THR A 37 0.03 6.05 33.61
CA THR A 37 1.47 5.88 33.35
C THR A 37 1.76 4.99 32.14
N SER A 38 0.72 4.40 31.53
CA SER A 38 0.84 3.41 30.46
C SER A 38 -0.30 3.55 29.45
N VAL A 39 0.02 3.90 28.22
CA VAL A 39 -0.95 4.20 27.17
C VAL A 39 -1.13 2.99 26.25
N ASP A 40 -2.38 2.64 25.96
CA ASP A 40 -2.70 1.67 24.91
C ASP A 40 -2.73 2.35 23.54
N ILE A 41 -1.97 1.79 22.60
CA ILE A 41 -1.94 2.23 21.20
C ILE A 41 -2.28 1.08 20.25
N ILE A 42 -2.75 1.43 19.06
CA ILE A 42 -2.95 0.51 17.94
C ILE A 42 -1.85 0.78 16.92
N ILE A 43 -1.04 -0.23 16.60
CA ILE A 43 -0.08 -0.20 15.50
C ILE A 43 -0.74 -0.84 14.28
N THR A 44 -0.82 -0.09 13.18
CA THR A 44 -1.41 -0.54 11.90
C THR A 44 -0.32 -0.65 10.84
N GLN A 45 -0.19 -1.83 10.26
CA GLN A 45 0.76 -2.15 9.19
C GLN A 45 -0.01 -2.35 7.90
N SER A 46 0.39 -1.69 6.81
CA SER A 46 -0.16 -1.94 5.47
C SER A 46 0.96 -2.14 4.48
N TYR A 47 0.96 -3.26 3.76
CA TYR A 47 2.04 -3.64 2.85
C TYR A 47 1.53 -3.97 1.46
N SER A 48 2.38 -3.71 0.48
CA SER A 48 2.17 -4.04 -0.92
C SER A 48 3.16 -5.12 -1.36
N TRP A 49 2.65 -6.16 -2.01
CA TRP A 49 3.41 -7.33 -2.44
C TRP A 49 3.16 -7.65 -3.91
N THR A 50 4.06 -8.44 -4.52
CA THR A 50 3.91 -8.91 -5.90
C THR A 50 3.04 -10.16 -5.94
N TYR A 51 1.88 -10.04 -6.59
CA TYR A 51 0.93 -11.14 -6.79
C TYR A 51 1.13 -11.79 -8.18
N PRO A 52 0.98 -13.11 -8.34
CA PRO A 52 0.66 -14.13 -7.33
C PRO A 52 1.88 -14.75 -6.66
N TYR A 53 3.06 -14.15 -6.78
CA TYR A 53 4.28 -14.72 -6.19
C TYR A 53 4.17 -14.81 -4.67
N VAL A 54 3.73 -13.73 -4.03
CA VAL A 54 3.26 -13.76 -2.64
C VAL A 54 1.79 -14.12 -2.64
N GLN A 55 1.45 -15.16 -1.90
CA GLN A 55 0.10 -15.70 -1.82
C GLN A 55 -0.80 -14.81 -0.95
N CYS A 56 -1.98 -14.48 -1.47
CA CYS A 56 -3.02 -13.81 -0.71
C CYS A 56 -3.66 -14.79 0.28
N SER A 57 -3.40 -14.56 1.56
CA SER A 57 -3.92 -15.35 2.66
C SER A 57 -3.87 -14.52 3.95
N THR A 58 -4.17 -15.16 5.08
CA THR A 58 -3.82 -14.60 6.39
C THR A 58 -2.34 -14.82 6.68
N ASN A 59 -1.76 -14.01 7.59
CA ASN A 59 -0.34 -14.11 7.98
C ASN A 59 0.65 -14.04 6.79
N VAL A 60 0.48 -13.08 5.89
CA VAL A 60 1.46 -12.77 4.84
C VAL A 60 2.72 -12.16 5.48
N PRO A 61 3.94 -12.55 5.06
CA PRO A 61 4.26 -13.40 3.91
C PRO A 61 4.41 -14.90 4.20
N ILE A 62 4.36 -15.35 5.45
CA ILE A 62 4.66 -16.76 5.80
C ILE A 62 3.67 -17.78 5.26
N SER A 63 2.48 -17.34 4.86
CA SER A 63 1.53 -18.17 4.13
C SER A 63 1.99 -18.56 2.74
N THR A 64 3.01 -17.89 2.18
CA THR A 64 3.66 -18.28 0.92
C THR A 64 4.76 -19.30 1.22
N SER A 65 4.74 -20.45 0.55
CA SER A 65 5.66 -21.57 0.84
C SER A 65 7.15 -21.18 0.82
N THR A 66 7.56 -20.34 -0.15
CA THR A 66 8.94 -19.83 -0.27
C THR A 66 9.34 -18.90 0.87
N PHE A 67 8.37 -18.33 1.60
CA PHE A 67 8.56 -17.38 2.69
C PHE A 67 8.09 -17.93 4.05
N SER A 68 7.89 -19.23 4.19
CA SER A 68 7.38 -19.86 5.42
C SER A 68 8.19 -19.53 6.69
N GLY A 69 9.48 -19.23 6.55
CA GLY A 69 10.37 -18.79 7.64
C GLY A 69 10.54 -17.27 7.78
N ALA A 70 9.83 -16.45 7.00
CA ALA A 70 10.02 -15.01 6.94
C ALA A 70 9.29 -14.23 8.05
N ASN A 71 8.82 -14.90 9.11
CA ASN A 71 8.25 -14.20 10.27
C ASN A 71 9.35 -13.42 10.99
N THR A 72 9.13 -12.14 11.20
CA THR A 72 10.01 -11.29 11.99
C THR A 72 9.19 -10.21 12.69
N ASN A 73 9.83 -9.48 13.59
CA ASN A 73 9.20 -8.39 14.31
C ASN A 73 9.58 -7.04 13.72
N LEU A 74 8.72 -6.05 13.93
CA LEU A 74 9.12 -4.66 13.79
C LEU A 74 10.25 -4.36 14.79
N ILE A 75 11.18 -3.51 14.36
CA ILE A 75 12.44 -3.28 15.04
C ILE A 75 12.51 -1.82 15.46
N CYS A 76 12.85 -1.57 16.72
CA CYS A 76 13.25 -0.23 17.15
C CYS A 76 14.60 0.15 16.53
N MET A 77 14.64 1.28 15.83
CA MET A 77 15.81 1.73 15.07
C MET A 77 16.62 2.81 15.77
N ALA A 78 15.95 3.69 16.50
CA ALA A 78 16.53 4.81 17.20
C ALA A 78 15.69 5.15 18.43
N ASP A 79 16.33 5.75 19.42
CA ASP A 79 15.73 6.10 20.72
C ASP A 79 15.10 4.90 21.45
N CYS A 80 15.73 3.73 21.33
CA CYS A 80 15.19 2.49 21.88
C CYS A 80 15.23 2.41 23.41
N SER A 81 16.00 3.28 24.07
CA SER A 81 15.94 3.43 25.53
C SER A 81 14.63 4.05 26.02
N THR A 82 13.88 4.70 25.14
CA THR A 82 12.62 5.39 25.42
C THR A 82 11.44 4.71 24.73
N ASP A 83 11.56 3.41 24.45
CA ASP A 83 10.56 2.63 23.71
C ASP A 83 9.32 2.22 24.52
N GLY A 84 9.22 2.66 25.78
CA GLY A 84 8.10 2.34 26.67
C GLY A 84 7.91 0.85 26.95
N GLY A 85 8.98 0.05 26.81
CA GLY A 85 8.96 -1.40 26.98
C GLY A 85 8.63 -2.19 25.71
N TYR A 86 8.57 -1.55 24.54
CA TYR A 86 8.30 -2.19 23.25
C TYR A 86 9.23 -3.40 23.00
N SER A 87 10.52 -3.27 23.28
CA SER A 87 11.54 -4.31 23.04
C SER A 87 11.26 -5.63 23.78
N THR A 88 10.45 -5.61 24.84
CA THR A 88 10.07 -6.81 25.60
C THR A 88 8.84 -7.53 25.03
N LYS A 89 8.09 -6.87 24.15
CA LYS A 89 6.82 -7.35 23.56
C LYS A 89 6.66 -6.86 22.12
N PRO A 90 7.62 -7.17 21.24
CA PRO A 90 7.61 -6.66 19.88
C PRO A 90 6.46 -7.27 19.06
N ILE A 91 5.99 -6.50 18.07
CA ILE A 91 4.91 -6.90 17.17
C ILE A 91 5.50 -7.50 15.90
N ASP A 92 4.95 -8.64 15.46
CA ASP A 92 5.30 -9.25 14.18
C ASP A 92 4.86 -8.42 12.96
N ILE A 93 5.57 -8.63 11.85
CA ILE A 93 5.29 -7.98 10.55
C ILE A 93 4.15 -8.63 9.78
N LEU A 94 3.50 -9.64 10.36
CA LEU A 94 2.51 -10.43 9.66
C LEU A 94 1.24 -9.61 9.47
N THR A 95 0.74 -9.62 8.25
CA THR A 95 -0.47 -8.91 7.84
C THR A 95 -1.45 -9.84 7.16
N ASP A 96 -2.69 -9.41 6.95
CA ASP A 96 -3.71 -10.20 6.26
C ASP A 96 -4.01 -9.60 4.89
N CYS A 97 -4.17 -10.44 3.88
CA CYS A 97 -4.52 -9.99 2.54
C CYS A 97 -5.87 -9.27 2.54
N THR A 98 -5.88 -8.03 2.05
CA THR A 98 -7.09 -7.21 1.93
C THR A 98 -7.58 -7.11 0.49
N SER A 99 -6.68 -7.12 -0.49
CA SER A 99 -7.04 -7.07 -1.91
C SER A 99 -5.93 -7.62 -2.81
N THR A 100 -6.31 -8.06 -4.01
CA THR A 100 -5.38 -8.49 -5.06
C THR A 100 -5.80 -7.94 -6.41
N SER A 101 -4.83 -7.81 -7.31
CA SER A 101 -5.03 -7.52 -8.73
C SER A 101 -4.07 -8.37 -9.55
N SER A 102 -4.60 -9.40 -10.20
CA SER A 102 -3.82 -10.27 -11.10
C SER A 102 -3.29 -9.52 -12.31
N SER A 103 -4.04 -8.54 -12.81
CA SER A 103 -3.66 -7.72 -13.95
C SER A 103 -2.52 -6.76 -13.65
N LEU A 104 -2.50 -6.17 -12.45
CA LEU A 104 -1.42 -5.29 -12.01
C LEU A 104 -0.28 -6.05 -11.31
N LYS A 105 -0.46 -7.35 -11.04
CA LYS A 105 0.45 -8.18 -10.23
C LYS A 105 0.63 -7.61 -8.82
N MET A 106 -0.46 -7.12 -8.24
CA MET A 106 -0.46 -6.41 -6.96
C MET A 106 -1.25 -7.15 -5.91
N MET A 107 -0.78 -7.09 -4.68
CA MET A 107 -1.53 -7.48 -3.49
C MET A 107 -1.31 -6.43 -2.41
N THR A 108 -2.38 -6.08 -1.71
CA THR A 108 -2.32 -5.25 -0.50
C THR A 108 -2.70 -6.09 0.69
N THR A 109 -1.97 -5.91 1.79
CA THR A 109 -2.23 -6.54 3.07
C THR A 109 -2.32 -5.47 4.16
N GLU A 110 -3.06 -5.76 5.22
CA GLU A 110 -3.20 -4.87 6.37
C GLU A 110 -3.37 -5.69 7.66
N ARG A 111 -2.87 -5.19 8.78
CA ARG A 111 -3.22 -5.69 10.12
C ARG A 111 -2.97 -4.61 11.17
N SER A 112 -3.85 -4.58 12.16
CA SER A 112 -3.70 -3.76 13.36
C SER A 112 -3.49 -4.63 14.59
N LYS A 113 -2.61 -4.22 15.50
CA LYS A 113 -2.40 -4.86 16.80
C LYS A 113 -2.31 -3.83 17.91
N ASN A 114 -2.90 -4.15 19.05
CA ASN A 114 -2.84 -3.31 20.24
C ASN A 114 -1.56 -3.60 21.03
N ILE A 115 -0.97 -2.57 21.61
CA ILE A 115 0.16 -2.67 22.52
C ILE A 115 0.08 -1.55 23.56
N THR A 116 0.36 -1.88 24.81
CA THR A 116 0.49 -0.91 25.90
C THR A 116 1.94 -0.45 25.99
N LEU A 117 2.23 0.84 26.06
CA LEU A 117 3.59 1.37 26.25
C LEU A 117 3.61 2.39 27.40
N SER A 118 4.78 2.73 27.94
CA SER A 118 4.88 3.84 28.91
C SER A 118 4.40 5.16 28.29
N ALA A 119 3.75 6.01 29.08
CA ALA A 119 3.15 7.26 28.60
C ALA A 119 4.17 8.31 28.09
N ASP A 120 5.46 8.12 28.35
CA ASP A 120 6.55 8.98 27.88
C ASP A 120 7.32 8.37 26.70
N ALA A 121 6.84 7.25 26.14
CA ALA A 121 7.55 6.54 25.09
C ALA A 121 7.70 7.40 23.83
N HIS A 122 8.93 7.48 23.30
CA HIS A 122 9.23 8.16 22.05
C HIS A 122 10.40 7.46 21.35
N PHE A 123 10.14 6.87 20.19
CA PHE A 123 11.11 6.02 19.50
C PHE A 123 10.75 5.80 18.03
N TYR A 124 11.74 5.33 17.26
CA TYR A 124 11.57 5.00 15.85
C TYR A 124 11.33 3.51 15.67
N LEU A 125 10.20 3.14 15.09
CA LEU A 125 9.82 1.76 14.81
C LEU A 125 9.89 1.50 13.31
N SER A 126 10.42 0.34 12.90
CA SER A 126 10.59 0.03 11.49
C SER A 126 10.26 -1.39 11.08
N TYR A 127 9.92 -1.54 9.81
CA TYR A 127 10.09 -2.78 9.07
C TYR A 127 11.19 -2.58 8.02
N ARG A 128 12.21 -3.43 8.03
CA ARG A 128 13.33 -3.37 7.09
C ARG A 128 13.64 -4.72 6.50
N GLY A 129 14.25 -4.69 5.33
CA GLY A 129 14.78 -5.89 4.68
C GLY A 129 15.89 -5.55 3.71
N ASN A 130 16.50 -6.60 3.20
CA ASN A 130 17.47 -6.53 2.11
C ASN A 130 16.82 -7.03 0.82
N ALA A 131 17.61 -7.00 -0.26
CA ALA A 131 17.22 -7.53 -1.57
C ALA A 131 15.87 -6.98 -2.04
N TRP A 132 15.76 -5.65 -2.03
CA TRP A 132 14.69 -4.96 -2.72
C TRP A 132 14.77 -5.19 -4.24
N LEU A 133 13.79 -4.66 -4.97
CA LEU A 133 13.81 -4.66 -6.43
C LEU A 133 15.07 -3.92 -6.93
N SER A 134 15.76 -4.52 -7.90
CA SER A 134 16.84 -3.82 -8.61
C SER A 134 16.28 -2.58 -9.29
N LEU A 135 16.89 -1.43 -9.03
CA LEU A 135 16.60 -0.22 -9.79
C LEU A 135 17.30 -0.28 -11.13
N ASN A 136 16.69 0.32 -12.15
CA ASN A 136 17.23 0.37 -13.51
C ASN A 136 18.02 1.65 -13.76
N ASP A 137 17.74 2.73 -13.03
CA ASP A 137 18.42 4.02 -13.18
C ASP A 137 18.51 4.78 -11.83
N PRO A 138 19.71 4.91 -11.24
CA PRO A 138 20.91 4.16 -11.62
C PRO A 138 20.67 2.66 -11.42
N ALA A 139 21.30 1.83 -12.26
CA ALA A 139 21.22 0.38 -12.15
C ALA A 139 21.82 -0.07 -10.80
N GLN A 140 20.99 -0.51 -9.87
CA GLN A 140 21.40 -0.84 -8.50
C GLN A 140 20.68 -2.11 -8.02
N PRO A 141 21.36 -3.27 -7.98
CA PRO A 141 20.80 -4.50 -7.45
C PRO A 141 20.98 -4.59 -5.92
N GLY A 142 20.17 -5.44 -5.28
CA GLY A 142 20.39 -5.84 -3.89
C GLY A 142 20.19 -4.74 -2.85
N LEU A 143 19.41 -3.71 -3.19
CA LEU A 143 19.17 -2.57 -2.31
C LEU A 143 18.48 -2.99 -1.00
N ASP A 144 18.84 -2.30 0.07
CA ASP A 144 18.10 -2.37 1.32
C ASP A 144 16.86 -1.47 1.26
N TRP A 145 15.86 -1.78 2.07
CA TRP A 145 14.66 -0.98 2.19
C TRP A 145 14.20 -0.91 3.65
N SER A 146 13.55 0.19 4.02
CA SER A 146 13.00 0.40 5.35
C SER A 146 11.79 1.32 5.33
N ILE A 147 10.77 0.95 6.08
CA ILE A 147 9.62 1.79 6.43
C ILE A 147 9.76 2.14 7.90
N VAL A 148 9.85 3.43 8.24
CA VAL A 148 10.16 3.90 9.59
C VAL A 148 9.12 4.91 10.06
N THR A 149 8.43 4.62 11.16
CA THR A 149 7.51 5.56 11.82
C THR A 149 8.11 6.07 13.12
N TYR A 150 7.89 7.35 13.41
CA TYR A 150 8.20 7.93 14.69
C TYR A 150 6.95 7.87 15.59
N THR A 151 7.08 7.15 16.70
CA THR A 151 6.08 7.07 17.76
C THR A 151 6.45 8.03 18.87
N ASP A 152 5.52 8.88 19.30
CA ASP A 152 5.72 9.82 20.41
C ASP A 152 4.44 9.92 21.24
N LEU A 153 4.45 9.30 22.42
CA LEU A 153 3.31 9.28 23.34
C LEU A 153 3.34 10.43 24.34
N ARG A 154 4.38 11.28 24.30
CA ARG A 154 4.49 12.41 25.21
C ARG A 154 3.32 13.36 24.97
N LYS A 155 2.75 13.85 26.07
CA LYS A 155 1.66 14.82 26.00
C LYS A 155 2.12 16.10 25.33
N ARG A 156 1.27 16.60 24.44
CA ARG A 156 1.39 17.91 23.84
C ARG A 156 1.08 19.00 24.87
N PRO A 157 1.41 20.28 24.59
CA PRO A 157 1.09 21.39 25.49
C PRO A 157 -0.40 21.57 25.81
N ASP A 158 -1.30 21.06 24.97
CA ASP A 158 -2.75 21.06 25.19
C ASP A 158 -3.24 19.94 26.13
N GLY A 159 -2.35 19.04 26.56
CA GLY A 159 -2.62 17.96 27.52
C GLY A 159 -3.01 16.62 26.89
N PHE A 160 -3.15 16.54 25.56
CA PHE A 160 -3.49 15.31 24.85
C PHE A 160 -2.23 14.57 24.39
N ILE A 161 -2.34 13.25 24.28
CA ILE A 161 -1.33 12.43 23.62
C ILE A 161 -1.36 12.76 22.14
N ASN A 162 -0.19 12.75 21.50
CA ASN A 162 -0.11 13.00 20.07
C ASN A 162 -0.91 11.94 19.27
N THR A 163 -1.62 12.41 18.27
CA THR A 163 -2.41 11.59 17.33
C THR A 163 -1.83 11.82 15.95
N PRO A 164 -1.03 10.87 15.43
CA PRO A 164 -0.36 11.09 14.16
C PRO A 164 -1.36 11.13 13.00
N PRO A 165 -0.98 11.73 11.86
CA PRO A 165 -1.77 11.60 10.64
C PRO A 165 -1.85 10.13 10.22
N VAL A 166 -2.73 9.82 9.27
CA VAL A 166 -2.83 8.52 8.61
C VAL A 166 -2.64 8.73 7.12
N ALA A 167 -1.72 7.98 6.53
CA ALA A 167 -1.51 7.95 5.09
C ALA A 167 -1.72 6.53 4.55
N LYS A 168 -2.33 6.43 3.37
CA LYS A 168 -2.37 5.19 2.59
C LYS A 168 -1.76 5.43 1.22
N VAL A 169 -0.97 4.48 0.74
CA VAL A 169 -0.42 4.53 -0.61
C VAL A 169 -0.67 3.19 -1.30
N VAL A 170 -0.97 3.26 -2.59
CA VAL A 170 -1.01 2.08 -3.46
C VAL A 170 0.37 1.92 -4.06
N SER A 171 0.95 0.72 -4.01
CA SER A 171 2.26 0.46 -4.61
C SER A 171 2.29 -0.86 -5.38
N PRO A 172 2.92 -0.93 -6.56
CA PRO A 172 3.62 0.13 -7.29
C PRO A 172 2.70 1.15 -7.97
N GLN A 173 3.28 2.31 -8.30
CA GLN A 173 2.78 3.33 -9.22
C GLN A 173 3.42 3.13 -10.61
N TYR A 174 2.74 3.55 -11.66
CA TYR A 174 3.22 3.42 -13.04
C TYR A 174 3.21 4.78 -13.74
N THR A 175 4.24 5.06 -14.51
CA THR A 175 4.34 6.24 -15.37
C THR A 175 4.92 5.88 -16.73
N ILE A 176 4.79 6.79 -17.69
CA ILE A 176 5.40 6.71 -19.01
C ILE A 176 6.60 7.67 -19.05
N VAL A 177 7.66 7.30 -19.76
CA VAL A 177 8.83 8.16 -19.99
C VAL A 177 8.40 9.53 -20.52
N ASN A 178 9.03 10.59 -20.01
CA ASN A 178 8.74 11.99 -20.37
C ASN A 178 7.30 12.46 -20.06
N LYS A 179 6.54 11.75 -19.22
CA LYS A 179 5.24 12.19 -18.71
C LYS A 179 5.34 12.56 -17.23
N THR A 180 4.97 13.79 -16.92
CA THR A 180 4.73 14.21 -15.53
C THR A 180 3.49 13.50 -15.01
N ILE A 181 3.63 12.82 -13.86
CA ILE A 181 2.50 12.24 -13.13
C ILE A 181 2.31 12.96 -11.80
N GLN A 182 1.06 13.07 -11.36
CA GLN A 182 0.73 13.51 -10.01
C GLN A 182 0.40 12.27 -9.17
N ILE A 183 1.28 11.95 -8.21
CA ILE A 183 1.05 10.88 -7.26
C ILE A 183 0.23 11.46 -6.10
N LYS A 184 -1.02 11.03 -5.98
CA LYS A 184 -1.89 11.45 -4.89
C LYS A 184 -1.69 10.52 -3.70
N ILE A 185 -1.17 11.07 -2.61
CA ILE A 185 -1.07 10.37 -1.33
C ILE A 185 -2.22 10.89 -0.46
N PRO A 186 -3.31 10.12 -0.27
CA PRO A 186 -4.35 10.52 0.66
C PRO A 186 -3.78 10.52 2.08
N VAL A 187 -3.88 11.67 2.72
CA VAL A 187 -3.54 11.86 4.13
C VAL A 187 -4.77 12.39 4.85
N SER A 188 -5.01 11.89 6.06
CA SER A 188 -6.01 12.42 6.97
C SER A 188 -5.37 12.64 8.34
N ASP A 189 -5.63 13.80 8.94
CA ASP A 189 -5.28 14.07 10.33
C ASP A 189 -6.58 14.26 11.13
N ALA A 190 -6.60 13.73 12.35
CA ALA A 190 -7.72 13.90 13.26
C ALA A 190 -7.73 15.30 13.90
N ASN A 191 -6.60 16.00 13.89
CA ASN A 191 -6.39 17.24 14.60
C ASN A 191 -6.54 18.45 13.69
N ALA A 192 -7.24 19.48 14.17
CA ALA A 192 -7.35 20.75 13.45
C ALA A 192 -6.06 21.57 13.65
N GLY A 193 -5.41 21.94 12.55
CA GLY A 193 -4.25 22.84 12.55
C GLY A 193 -2.89 22.14 12.51
N ASP A 194 -2.85 20.80 12.39
CA ASP A 194 -1.61 20.07 12.15
C ASP A 194 -1.11 20.34 10.72
N ASP A 195 0.20 20.50 10.57
CA ASP A 195 0.87 20.68 9.27
C ASP A 195 1.37 19.33 8.78
N VAL A 196 0.98 18.95 7.55
CA VAL A 196 1.41 17.72 6.91
C VAL A 196 2.47 18.10 5.89
N GLU A 197 3.74 17.98 6.28
CA GLU A 197 4.88 18.28 5.43
C GLU A 197 5.40 17.01 4.73
N ASP A 198 5.80 17.14 3.45
CA ASP A 198 6.48 16.09 2.68
C ASP A 198 8.02 16.14 2.80
N PHE A 199 8.53 16.94 3.75
CA PHE A 199 9.94 17.18 4.06
C PHE A 199 10.78 17.70 2.89
N ILE A 200 10.18 18.17 1.78
CA ILE A 200 10.93 18.81 0.70
C ILE A 200 11.38 20.21 1.11
N ASN A 201 10.57 20.92 1.89
CA ASN A 201 10.89 22.21 2.49
C ASN A 201 10.55 22.14 3.99
N GLU A 202 11.53 21.87 4.84
CA GLU A 202 11.33 21.78 6.29
C GLU A 202 10.91 23.14 6.87
N THR A 203 9.64 23.31 7.23
CA THR A 203 9.22 24.44 8.07
C THR A 203 9.34 24.14 9.56
N SER A 204 9.46 22.85 9.92
CA SER A 204 9.72 22.37 11.29
C SER A 204 10.78 21.26 11.33
N MET A 205 11.79 21.40 12.18
CA MET A 205 12.83 20.37 12.40
C MET A 205 12.48 19.35 13.50
N THR A 206 11.32 19.48 14.15
CA THR A 206 10.93 18.61 15.28
C THR A 206 9.51 18.07 15.07
N PRO A 207 9.35 17.03 14.23
CA PRO A 207 8.05 16.39 14.05
C PRO A 207 7.62 15.70 15.36
N MET A 208 6.37 15.90 15.77
CA MET A 208 5.78 15.17 16.91
C MET A 208 5.43 13.73 16.51
N SER A 209 5.26 13.45 15.22
CA SER A 209 5.05 12.11 14.67
C SER A 209 5.27 12.11 13.17
N SER A 210 5.46 10.92 12.59
CA SER A 210 5.52 10.75 11.14
C SER A 210 4.83 9.45 10.69
N VAL A 211 4.19 9.51 9.52
CA VAL A 211 3.75 8.30 8.79
C VAL A 211 4.68 8.09 7.61
N PRO A 212 5.47 7.01 7.59
CA PRO A 212 6.27 6.67 6.43
C PRO A 212 5.37 6.21 5.30
N VAL A 213 5.70 6.70 4.11
CA VAL A 213 5.10 6.26 2.86
C VAL A 213 6.21 5.75 1.96
N GLN A 214 6.25 4.43 1.73
CA GLN A 214 7.16 3.83 0.76
C GLN A 214 6.36 3.19 -0.37
N PHE A 215 6.71 3.53 -1.61
CA PHE A 215 6.13 2.91 -2.80
C PHE A 215 7.17 2.84 -3.91
N LEU A 216 6.89 1.98 -4.88
CA LEU A 216 7.71 1.75 -6.06
C LEU A 216 7.09 2.50 -7.25
N ILE A 217 7.91 3.06 -8.13
CA ILE A 217 7.46 3.65 -9.39
C ILE A 217 8.10 2.87 -10.55
N TYR A 218 7.26 2.37 -11.46
CA TYR A 218 7.71 1.83 -12.73
C TYR A 218 7.59 2.88 -13.83
N VAL A 219 8.73 3.26 -14.42
CA VAL A 219 8.76 4.07 -15.64
C VAL A 219 8.73 3.15 -16.85
N GLN A 220 7.69 3.29 -17.66
CA GLN A 220 7.48 2.51 -18.88
C GLN A 220 7.90 3.31 -20.12
N PRO A 221 8.35 2.66 -21.20
CA PRO A 221 8.65 3.34 -22.45
C PRO A 221 7.39 4.01 -23.02
N GLN A 222 7.57 4.91 -23.99
CA GLN A 222 6.44 5.62 -24.59
C GLN A 222 5.62 4.64 -25.45
N PRO A 223 4.32 4.45 -25.17
CA PRO A 223 3.51 3.54 -25.96
C PRO A 223 3.21 4.13 -27.34
N ALA A 224 3.02 3.26 -28.33
CA ALA A 224 2.64 3.68 -29.69
C ALA A 224 1.29 4.42 -29.73
N CYS A 225 0.45 4.24 -28.71
CA CYS A 225 -0.77 5.01 -28.48
C CYS A 225 -0.79 5.43 -27.01
N SER A 226 -0.81 6.73 -26.73
CA SER A 226 -0.80 7.30 -25.39
C SER A 226 -2.16 7.84 -24.95
N ILE A 227 -3.25 7.37 -25.56
CA ILE A 227 -4.60 7.82 -25.23
C ILE A 227 -5.09 7.01 -24.04
N GLU A 228 -5.43 7.71 -22.95
CA GLU A 228 -5.95 7.10 -21.72
C GLU A 228 -7.34 6.49 -21.95
N PRO A 229 -7.70 5.42 -21.22
CA PRO A 229 -9.03 4.84 -21.30
C PRO A 229 -10.08 5.81 -20.73
N VAL A 230 -11.25 5.85 -21.35
CA VAL A 230 -12.35 6.72 -20.91
C VAL A 230 -13.34 5.90 -20.09
N ILE A 231 -13.55 6.26 -18.82
CA ILE A 231 -14.64 5.69 -18.02
C ILE A 231 -15.98 6.15 -18.60
N ILE A 232 -16.88 5.20 -18.83
CA ILE A 232 -18.27 5.49 -19.17
C ILE A 232 -19.01 5.71 -17.84
N PRO A 233 -19.47 6.95 -17.55
CA PRO A 233 -20.19 7.22 -16.32
C PRO A 233 -21.52 6.47 -16.29
N LEU A 234 -22.04 6.21 -15.08
CA LEU A 234 -23.40 5.75 -14.94
C LEU A 234 -24.35 6.88 -15.37
N ASP A 235 -25.31 6.58 -16.23
CA ASP A 235 -26.25 7.57 -16.78
C ASP A 235 -27.12 8.27 -15.71
N ARG A 236 -27.24 7.65 -14.52
CA ARG A 236 -28.01 8.14 -13.38
C ARG A 236 -27.51 7.59 -12.05
N CYS A 237 -27.83 8.27 -10.96
CA CYS A 237 -27.66 7.72 -9.62
C CYS A 237 -28.48 6.43 -9.47
N LEU A 238 -27.88 5.42 -8.85
CA LEU A 238 -28.56 4.17 -8.52
C LEU A 238 -29.21 4.33 -7.14
N GLU A 239 -30.54 4.24 -7.09
CA GLU A 239 -31.27 4.15 -5.82
C GLU A 239 -31.24 2.72 -5.32
N VAL A 240 -30.85 2.54 -4.07
CA VAL A 240 -30.55 1.22 -3.49
C VAL A 240 -31.12 1.14 -2.08
N GLN A 241 -31.54 -0.05 -1.67
CA GLN A 241 -32.10 -0.28 -0.34
C GLN A 241 -31.07 -0.90 0.59
N ALA A 242 -31.03 -0.44 1.84
CA ALA A 242 -30.20 -1.05 2.87
C ALA A 242 -30.60 -2.52 3.09
N GLY A 243 -29.60 -3.39 3.18
CA GLY A 243 -29.74 -4.85 3.33
C GLY A 243 -30.01 -5.60 2.02
N VAL A 244 -30.19 -4.91 0.89
CA VAL A 244 -30.48 -5.54 -0.40
C VAL A 244 -29.24 -5.54 -1.29
N THR A 245 -28.80 -6.71 -1.72
CA THR A 245 -27.68 -6.83 -2.65
C THR A 245 -28.07 -6.31 -4.03
N ILE A 246 -27.23 -5.44 -4.58
CA ILE A 246 -27.36 -4.91 -5.94
C ILE A 246 -26.16 -5.32 -6.78
N SER A 247 -26.33 -5.32 -8.10
CA SER A 247 -25.23 -5.42 -9.06
C SER A 247 -25.32 -4.35 -10.13
N PHE A 248 -24.19 -3.77 -10.50
CA PHE A 248 -24.07 -2.76 -11.55
C PHE A 248 -22.75 -2.90 -12.31
N ASN A 249 -22.74 -2.48 -13.58
CA ASN A 249 -21.55 -2.53 -14.41
C ASN A 249 -20.89 -1.15 -14.47
N LEU A 250 -19.59 -1.12 -14.22
CA LEU A 250 -18.75 0.03 -14.61
C LEU A 250 -18.00 -0.33 -15.88
N SER A 251 -18.04 0.56 -16.85
CA SER A 251 -17.48 0.32 -18.18
C SER A 251 -16.41 1.35 -18.51
N ALA A 252 -15.46 0.94 -19.34
CA ALA A 252 -14.41 1.81 -19.86
C ALA A 252 -14.17 1.53 -21.34
N ILE A 253 -13.78 2.57 -22.08
CA ILE A 253 -13.45 2.50 -23.50
C ILE A 253 -11.93 2.56 -23.64
N ASN A 254 -11.37 1.57 -24.33
CA ASN A 254 -10.00 1.62 -24.85
C ASN A 254 -10.02 2.32 -26.21
N LEU A 255 -9.42 3.51 -26.28
CA LEU A 255 -9.34 4.30 -27.51
C LEU A 255 -8.14 3.93 -28.39
N CYS A 256 -7.25 3.07 -27.90
CA CYS A 256 -6.13 2.54 -28.65
C CYS A 256 -6.48 1.20 -29.31
N ASP A 257 -5.73 0.81 -30.35
CA ASP A 257 -5.76 -0.55 -30.88
C ASP A 257 -5.41 -1.57 -29.78
N GLN A 258 -6.15 -2.68 -29.69
CA GLN A 258 -5.96 -3.71 -28.67
C GLN A 258 -4.56 -4.35 -28.70
N SER A 259 -3.92 -4.38 -29.87
CA SER A 259 -2.56 -4.86 -30.04
C SER A 259 -1.53 -3.93 -29.40
N VAL A 260 -1.85 -2.63 -29.26
CA VAL A 260 -0.98 -1.60 -28.70
C VAL A 260 -1.25 -1.37 -27.22
N ALA A 261 -2.51 -1.34 -26.81
CA ALA A 261 -2.90 -1.14 -25.43
C ALA A 261 -4.11 -2.00 -25.11
N THR A 262 -4.11 -2.67 -23.96
CA THR A 262 -5.23 -3.50 -23.52
C THR A 262 -5.70 -3.01 -22.17
N LEU A 263 -7.01 -2.82 -22.01
CA LEU A 263 -7.60 -2.53 -20.70
C LEU A 263 -7.46 -3.78 -19.83
N ILE A 264 -6.89 -3.63 -18.64
CA ILE A 264 -6.54 -4.76 -17.76
C ILE A 264 -7.25 -4.73 -16.41
N ALA A 265 -7.78 -3.58 -16.00
CA ALA A 265 -8.61 -3.49 -14.81
C ALA A 265 -9.55 -2.28 -14.86
N ILE A 266 -10.70 -2.40 -14.20
CA ILE A 266 -11.53 -1.28 -13.76
C ILE A 266 -11.71 -1.50 -12.27
N ILE A 267 -11.16 -0.62 -11.44
CA ILE A 267 -11.24 -0.75 -9.98
C ILE A 267 -11.87 0.49 -9.37
N VAL A 268 -12.49 0.31 -8.21
CA VAL A 268 -12.93 1.42 -7.36
C VAL A 268 -11.78 1.76 -6.40
N SER A 269 -11.19 2.94 -6.56
CA SER A 269 -10.04 3.41 -5.76
C SER A 269 -10.44 3.94 -4.39
N SER A 270 -11.68 4.39 -4.25
CA SER A 270 -12.30 4.79 -2.99
C SER A 270 -13.82 4.80 -3.19
N GLY A 271 -14.58 4.63 -2.11
CA GLY A 271 -15.96 5.10 -2.15
C GLY A 271 -16.97 4.41 -1.26
N ILE A 272 -16.96 3.09 -1.12
CA ILE A 272 -18.02 2.38 -0.41
C ILE A 272 -17.48 1.09 0.19
N SER A 273 -17.64 0.91 1.51
CA SER A 273 -17.27 -0.33 2.20
C SER A 273 -18.21 -1.49 1.82
N GLY A 274 -17.66 -2.69 1.64
CA GLY A 274 -18.43 -3.89 1.30
C GLY A 274 -18.76 -4.07 -0.18
N VAL A 275 -18.15 -3.28 -1.08
CA VAL A 275 -18.24 -3.49 -2.53
C VAL A 275 -17.29 -4.62 -2.94
N THR A 276 -17.79 -5.55 -3.73
CA THR A 276 -17.02 -6.61 -4.38
C THR A 276 -17.10 -6.47 -5.89
N TYR A 277 -16.13 -6.99 -6.63
CA TYR A 277 -16.10 -6.87 -8.09
C TYR A 277 -15.63 -8.17 -8.75
N GLY A 278 -16.17 -8.44 -9.93
CA GLY A 278 -15.82 -9.58 -10.75
C GLY A 278 -14.60 -9.34 -11.64
N ASN A 279 -14.39 -10.26 -12.58
CA ASN A 279 -13.32 -10.14 -13.56
C ASN A 279 -13.66 -9.10 -14.65
N LEU A 280 -12.62 -8.48 -15.20
CA LEU A 280 -12.75 -7.64 -16.39
C LEU A 280 -13.29 -8.48 -17.55
N THR A 281 -14.38 -8.01 -18.14
CA THR A 281 -15.05 -8.66 -19.26
C THR A 281 -15.02 -7.75 -20.47
N HIS A 282 -14.84 -8.35 -21.64
CA HIS A 282 -14.83 -7.66 -22.91
C HIS A 282 -16.24 -7.64 -23.52
N SER A 283 -16.66 -6.50 -24.08
CA SER A 283 -17.98 -6.40 -24.69
C SER A 283 -18.02 -7.16 -26.03
N SER A 284 -19.00 -8.05 -26.16
CA SER A 284 -19.24 -8.82 -27.40
C SER A 284 -19.76 -7.96 -28.55
N THR A 285 -20.28 -6.76 -28.26
CA THR A 285 -20.88 -5.86 -29.27
C THR A 285 -19.91 -4.77 -29.72
N ASN A 286 -18.93 -4.40 -28.90
CA ASN A 286 -17.93 -3.40 -29.24
C ASN A 286 -16.58 -3.77 -28.63
N SER A 287 -15.61 -4.06 -29.49
CA SER A 287 -14.29 -4.50 -29.05
C SER A 287 -13.49 -3.41 -28.31
N SER A 288 -13.91 -2.15 -28.36
CA SER A 288 -13.26 -1.08 -27.60
C SER A 288 -13.78 -1.00 -26.16
N ILE A 289 -14.88 -1.67 -25.82
CA ILE A 289 -15.54 -1.55 -24.50
C ILE A 289 -15.21 -2.74 -23.61
N TYR A 290 -14.82 -2.43 -22.38
CA TYR A 290 -14.64 -3.38 -21.29
C TYR A 290 -15.55 -3.00 -20.13
N TYR A 291 -15.97 -3.98 -19.34
CA TYR A 291 -16.76 -3.74 -18.14
C TYR A 291 -16.40 -4.71 -17.01
N VAL A 292 -16.64 -4.26 -15.78
CA VAL A 292 -16.57 -5.08 -14.57
C VAL A 292 -17.92 -5.00 -13.88
N MET A 293 -18.43 -6.15 -13.46
CA MET A 293 -19.64 -6.25 -12.65
C MET A 293 -19.26 -6.07 -11.18
N PHE A 294 -19.85 -5.06 -10.55
CA PHE A 294 -19.73 -4.76 -9.13
C PHE A 294 -20.98 -5.25 -8.39
N THR A 295 -20.77 -5.74 -7.17
CA THR A 295 -21.84 -6.20 -6.28
C THR A 295 -21.67 -5.55 -4.92
N TRP A 296 -22.76 -5.03 -4.37
CA TRP A 296 -22.76 -4.30 -3.09
C TRP A 296 -24.04 -4.57 -2.29
N THR A 297 -23.92 -4.73 -0.98
CA THR A 297 -25.04 -4.85 -0.04
C THR A 297 -24.96 -3.69 0.96
N PRO A 298 -25.69 -2.58 0.73
CA PRO A 298 -25.63 -1.40 1.57
C PRO A 298 -26.04 -1.72 3.01
N GLN A 299 -25.32 -1.20 4.00
CA GLN A 299 -25.65 -1.34 5.41
C GLN A 299 -26.40 -0.11 5.94
N ALA A 300 -27.11 -0.25 7.07
CA ALA A 300 -27.90 0.85 7.64
C ALA A 300 -27.04 2.09 7.98
N ASN A 301 -25.77 1.89 8.35
CA ASN A 301 -24.81 2.97 8.58
C ASN A 301 -24.26 3.62 7.30
N GLN A 302 -24.68 3.17 6.11
CA GLN A 302 -24.31 3.72 4.80
C GLN A 302 -25.47 4.48 4.14
N ILE A 303 -26.56 4.77 4.86
CA ILE A 303 -27.68 5.57 4.35
C ILE A 303 -27.19 6.99 4.05
N GLY A 304 -27.44 7.46 2.82
CA GLY A 304 -27.03 8.77 2.34
C GLY A 304 -26.44 8.70 0.93
N VAL A 305 -25.90 9.83 0.45
CA VAL A 305 -25.23 9.90 -0.84
C VAL A 305 -23.90 9.15 -0.73
N GLN A 306 -23.70 8.18 -1.62
CA GLN A 306 -22.44 7.45 -1.76
C GLN A 306 -21.76 7.86 -3.07
N GLN A 307 -20.43 7.98 -3.03
CA GLN A 307 -19.62 8.34 -4.20
C GLN A 307 -18.60 7.23 -4.46
N LEU A 308 -18.35 6.93 -5.74
CA LEU A 308 -17.36 5.94 -6.17
C LEU A 308 -16.32 6.64 -7.02
N CYS A 309 -15.06 6.55 -6.63
CA CYS A 309 -13.95 6.91 -7.50
C CYS A 309 -13.51 5.65 -8.25
N THR A 310 -13.60 5.69 -9.58
CA THR A 310 -13.27 4.55 -10.44
C THR A 310 -12.06 4.89 -11.29
N VAL A 311 -11.16 3.93 -11.43
CA VAL A 311 -9.96 4.04 -12.26
C VAL A 311 -9.88 2.86 -13.21
N ALA A 312 -9.69 3.14 -14.50
CA ALA A 312 -9.40 2.15 -15.52
C ALA A 312 -7.89 2.08 -15.73
N TYR A 313 -7.35 0.85 -15.75
CA TYR A 313 -5.94 0.60 -15.99
C TYR A 313 -5.76 -0.01 -17.35
N THR A 314 -4.82 0.54 -18.10
CA THR A 314 -4.38 0.01 -19.38
C THR A 314 -2.98 -0.55 -19.24
N ARG A 315 -2.76 -1.72 -19.82
CA ARG A 315 -1.42 -2.25 -20.08
C ARG A 315 -1.06 -1.90 -21.51
N TYR A 316 0.05 -1.19 -21.67
CA TYR A 316 0.63 -0.96 -22.98
C TYR A 316 1.51 -2.15 -23.38
N ASN A 317 1.39 -2.56 -24.63
CA ASN A 317 2.27 -3.54 -25.25
C ASN A 317 3.39 -2.76 -25.92
N PHE A 318 4.60 -2.94 -25.40
CA PHE A 318 5.80 -2.34 -25.95
C PHE A 318 6.44 -3.37 -26.88
N SER A 319 6.54 -3.02 -28.17
CA SER A 319 7.25 -3.80 -29.20
C SER A 319 8.75 -3.62 -29.10
#